data_AF-A0A7X1GRG6-F1
#
_entry.id   AF-A0A7X1GRG6-F1
#
_cell.length_a   1.000
_cell.length_b   1.000
_cell.length_c   1.000
_cell.angle_alpha   90.00
_cell.angle_beta   90.00
_cell.angle_gamma   90.00
#
_symmetry.space_group_name_H-M   'P 1'
#
loop_
_entity.id
_entity.type
_entity.pdbx_description
1 polymer ?
#
loop_
_entity_poly.entity_id
_entity_poly.type
_entity_poly.pdbx_seq_one_letter_code
_entity_poly.pdbx_strand_id
1 'polypeptide(L)'
;MSLPRCRVRIIFLLAALLILIAGCATVRFTSTGESYPAHAGAVKILKAYPEDGGYDEIGWVSADGDFNTPWSELLGLMQKEAASHGANAIVIEEKFTTQLDTPQYSVGVNQQNDVRSVTAVAIRVKNL
;
A
#
# COMPACT_ATOMS: atom_id res chain seq x y z
N MET A 1 48.38 -4.87 -6.85
CA MET A 1 47.55 -5.37 -7.97
C MET A 1 46.50 -4.32 -8.30
N SER A 2 46.68 -3.57 -9.40
CA SER A 2 45.69 -2.58 -9.83
C SER A 2 44.54 -3.28 -10.57
N LEU A 3 43.33 -3.24 -10.03
CA LEU A 3 42.15 -3.69 -10.76
C LEU A 3 42.00 -2.84 -12.04
N PRO A 4 41.80 -3.46 -13.22
CA PRO A 4 41.67 -2.72 -14.47
C PRO A 4 40.46 -1.80 -14.37
N ARG A 5 40.63 -0.52 -14.78
CA ARG A 5 39.62 0.56 -14.69
C ARG A 5 38.23 0.15 -15.24
N CYS A 6 38.19 -0.80 -16.17
CA CYS A 6 36.96 -1.35 -16.72
C CYS A 6 36.14 -2.18 -15.70
N ARG A 7 36.80 -2.99 -14.86
CA ARG A 7 36.14 -3.81 -13.82
C ARG A 7 35.55 -2.94 -12.71
N VAL A 8 36.23 -1.84 -12.34
CA VAL A 8 35.73 -0.88 -11.34
C VAL A 8 34.46 -0.17 -11.82
N ARG A 9 34.38 0.20 -13.11
CA ARG A 9 33.17 0.80 -13.70
C ARG A 9 31.97 -0.16 -13.71
N ILE A 10 32.21 -1.43 -14.04
CA ILE A 10 31.15 -2.45 -14.04
C ILE A 10 30.62 -2.68 -12.63
N ILE A 11 31.50 -2.72 -11.63
CA ILE A 11 31.09 -2.87 -10.21
C ILE A 11 30.25 -1.68 -9.76
N PHE A 12 30.63 -0.44 -10.14
CA PHE A 12 29.83 0.75 -9.83
C PHE A 12 28.45 0.73 -10.51
N LEU A 13 28.36 0.29 -11.76
CA LEU A 13 27.09 0.18 -12.48
C LEU A 13 26.18 -0.90 -11.87
N LEU A 14 26.74 -2.04 -11.48
CA LEU A 14 25.99 -3.10 -10.80
C LEU A 14 25.50 -2.66 -9.41
N ALA A 15 26.34 -1.95 -8.65
CA ALA A 15 25.94 -1.39 -7.36
C ALA A 15 24.82 -0.35 -7.52
N ALA A 16 24.91 0.53 -8.51
CA ALA A 16 23.86 1.50 -8.82
C ALA A 16 22.55 0.83 -9.23
N LEU A 17 22.61 -0.24 -10.03
CA LEU A 17 21.44 -1.00 -10.46
C LEU A 17 20.76 -1.72 -9.28
N LEU A 18 21.55 -2.30 -8.36
CA LEU A 18 21.03 -2.96 -7.15
C LEU A 18 20.37 -1.96 -6.18
N ILE A 19 20.83 -0.72 -6.14
CA ILE A 19 20.21 0.33 -5.32
C ILE A 19 18.86 0.78 -5.90
N LEU A 20 18.68 0.74 -7.23
CA LEU A 20 17.44 1.16 -7.88
C LEU A 20 16.25 0.21 -7.64
N ILE A 21 16.50 -1.05 -7.26
CA ILE A 21 15.45 -2.06 -7.05
C ILE A 21 15.04 -2.23 -5.57
N ALA A 22 15.67 -1.52 -4.64
CA ALA A 22 15.55 -1.76 -3.20
C ALA A 22 14.39 -1.02 -2.50
N GLY A 23 13.57 -0.25 -3.23
CA GLY A 23 12.52 0.63 -2.65
C GLY A 23 11.10 0.35 -3.13
N CYS A 24 10.79 -0.85 -3.62
CA CYS A 24 9.44 -1.12 -4.14
C CYS A 24 8.42 -1.32 -3.01
N ALA A 25 7.38 -0.50 -2.99
CA ALA A 25 6.17 -0.75 -2.22
C ALA A 25 5.55 -2.09 -2.60
N THR A 26 5.10 -2.85 -1.60
CA THR A 26 4.46 -4.16 -1.79
C THR A 26 3.02 -4.08 -1.30
N VAL A 27 2.08 -4.61 -2.07
CA VAL A 27 0.67 -4.75 -1.67
C VAL A 27 0.30 -6.23 -1.61
N ARG A 28 -0.53 -6.59 -0.64
CA ARG A 28 -1.03 -7.95 -0.42
C ARG A 28 -2.53 -7.92 -0.19
N PHE A 29 -3.22 -8.91 -0.75
CA PHE A 29 -4.64 -9.13 -0.55
C PHE A 29 -4.87 -10.52 0.03
N THR A 30 -5.75 -10.62 1.01
CA THR A 30 -6.20 -11.88 1.61
C THR A 30 -7.72 -11.91 1.56
N SER A 31 -8.29 -12.80 0.75
CA SER A 31 -9.74 -12.94 0.64
C SER A 31 -10.32 -13.50 1.94
N THR A 32 -11.38 -12.87 2.44
CA THR A 32 -12.11 -13.30 3.64
C THR A 32 -13.61 -13.47 3.40
N GLY A 33 -14.13 -13.03 2.26
CA GLY A 33 -15.55 -13.13 1.92
C GLY A 33 -15.81 -13.49 0.46
N GLU A 34 -16.96 -13.04 -0.05
CA GLU A 34 -17.39 -13.35 -1.42
C GLU A 34 -16.51 -12.65 -2.47
N SER A 35 -16.35 -13.31 -3.61
CA SER A 35 -15.66 -12.76 -4.76
C SER A 35 -16.63 -11.97 -5.63
N TYR A 36 -16.24 -10.75 -6.02
CA TYR A 36 -17.02 -9.89 -6.90
C TYR A 36 -16.22 -9.54 -8.16
N PRO A 37 -16.90 -9.20 -9.27
CA PRO A 37 -16.22 -8.60 -10.42
C PRO A 37 -15.50 -7.31 -10.01
N ALA A 38 -14.35 -7.08 -10.65
CA ALA A 38 -13.53 -5.90 -10.41
C ALA A 38 -14.35 -4.60 -10.48
N HIS A 39 -14.12 -3.72 -9.52
CA HIS A 39 -14.78 -2.42 -9.45
C HIS A 39 -14.11 -1.43 -10.41
N ALA A 40 -14.89 -0.84 -11.31
CA ALA A 40 -14.38 0.11 -12.30
C ALA A 40 -14.21 1.55 -11.76
N GLY A 41 -14.78 1.85 -10.60
CA GLY A 41 -14.77 3.19 -9.99
C GLY A 41 -13.64 3.40 -8.99
N ALA A 42 -13.59 4.60 -8.42
CA ALA A 42 -12.65 4.92 -7.36
C ALA A 42 -13.06 4.20 -6.05
N VAL A 43 -12.12 3.45 -5.47
CA VAL A 43 -12.30 2.82 -4.15
C VAL A 43 -12.21 3.90 -3.08
N LYS A 44 -13.28 4.13 -2.31
CA LYS A 44 -13.28 5.14 -1.24
C LYS A 44 -12.47 4.65 -0.04
N ILE A 45 -11.76 5.55 0.63
CA ILE A 45 -11.09 5.26 1.91
C ILE A 45 -11.99 5.75 3.03
N LEU A 46 -12.43 4.84 3.88
CA LEU A 46 -13.32 5.11 4.99
C LEU A 46 -12.55 5.09 6.32
N LYS A 47 -12.96 5.96 7.24
CA LYS A 47 -12.43 6.01 8.61
C LYS A 47 -13.16 5.08 9.58
N ALA A 48 -14.37 4.66 9.21
CA ALA A 48 -15.21 3.78 10.00
C ALA A 48 -16.06 2.92 9.07
N TYR A 49 -16.52 1.78 9.58
CA TYR A 49 -17.47 0.92 8.87
C TYR A 49 -18.82 1.64 8.69
N PRO A 50 -19.54 1.40 7.59
CA PRO A 50 -20.91 1.90 7.41
C PRO A 50 -21.83 1.38 8.52
N GLU A 51 -22.58 2.28 9.19
CA GLU A 51 -23.39 1.96 10.38
C GLU A 51 -24.56 1.01 10.09
N ASP A 52 -25.13 1.08 8.88
CA ASP A 52 -26.35 0.34 8.52
C ASP A 52 -26.10 -1.12 8.08
N GLY A 53 -24.86 -1.63 8.21
CA GLY A 53 -24.50 -3.00 7.80
C GLY A 53 -24.67 -3.26 6.29
N GLY A 54 -24.85 -2.20 5.49
CA GLY A 54 -25.03 -2.26 4.06
C GLY A 54 -23.74 -2.54 3.30
N TYR A 55 -22.89 -3.44 3.78
CA TYR A 55 -21.63 -3.81 3.14
C TYR A 55 -21.34 -5.30 3.25
N ASP A 56 -20.63 -5.82 2.25
CA ASP A 56 -20.04 -7.16 2.28
C ASP A 56 -18.53 -7.02 2.48
N GLU A 57 -17.96 -7.77 3.42
CA GLU A 57 -16.50 -7.89 3.54
C GLU A 57 -15.98 -8.78 2.41
N ILE A 58 -14.97 -8.30 1.68
CA ILE A 58 -14.33 -9.06 0.59
C ILE A 58 -13.01 -9.66 1.05
N GLY A 59 -12.21 -8.88 1.77
CA GLY A 59 -10.87 -9.29 2.12
C GLY A 59 -10.10 -8.24 2.90
N TRP A 60 -8.92 -8.62 3.34
CA TRP A 60 -7.95 -7.76 3.96
C TRP A 60 -6.93 -7.33 2.91
N VAL A 61 -6.63 -6.04 2.86
CA VAL A 61 -5.60 -5.48 2.00
C VAL A 61 -4.55 -4.82 2.87
N SER A 62 -3.28 -5.08 2.60
CA SER A 62 -2.17 -4.47 3.32
C SER A 62 -1.11 -3.98 2.35
N ALA A 63 -0.49 -2.86 2.65
CA ALA A 63 0.64 -2.34 1.89
C ALA A 63 1.80 -1.97 2.81
N ASP A 64 2.99 -2.40 2.38
CA ASP A 64 4.25 -2.16 3.05
C ASP A 64 5.16 -1.34 2.13
N GLY A 65 5.78 -0.32 2.68
CA GLY A 65 6.74 0.53 1.99
C GLY A 65 7.93 0.84 2.88
N ASP A 66 9.02 1.26 2.25
CA ASP A 66 10.13 1.84 2.99
C ASP A 66 9.75 3.20 3.59
N PHE A 67 10.67 3.80 4.34
CA PHE A 67 10.46 5.10 4.99
C PHE A 67 10.29 6.28 4.01
N ASN A 68 10.69 6.11 2.75
CA ASN A 68 10.55 7.12 1.70
C ASN A 68 9.24 6.97 0.92
N THR A 69 8.59 5.82 0.99
CA THR A 69 7.39 5.50 0.23
C THR A 69 6.23 6.39 0.70
N PRO A 70 5.67 7.28 -0.13
CA PRO A 70 4.58 8.15 0.26
C PRO A 70 3.34 7.37 0.68
N TRP A 71 2.63 7.82 1.73
CA TRP A 71 1.37 7.21 2.15
C TRP A 71 0.33 7.15 1.01
N SER A 72 0.29 8.17 0.16
CA SER A 72 -0.60 8.21 -1.01
C SER A 72 -0.29 7.09 -2.02
N GLU A 73 0.97 6.68 -2.14
CA GLU A 73 1.36 5.58 -3.02
C GLU A 73 0.89 4.25 -2.45
N LEU A 74 1.13 4.00 -1.16
CA LEU A 74 0.63 2.81 -0.47
C LEU A 74 -0.90 2.70 -0.56
N LEU A 75 -1.61 3.78 -0.24
CA LEU A 75 -3.07 3.83 -0.32
C LEU A 75 -3.58 3.63 -1.76
N GLY A 76 -2.90 4.21 -2.75
CA GLY A 76 -3.22 4.02 -4.17
C GLY A 76 -3.05 2.56 -4.62
N LEU A 77 -2.01 1.88 -4.17
CA LEU A 77 -1.79 0.46 -4.43
C LEU A 77 -2.88 -0.39 -3.76
N MET A 78 -3.21 -0.11 -2.50
CA MET A 78 -4.30 -0.81 -1.79
C MET A 78 -5.66 -0.63 -2.47
N GLN A 79 -5.97 0.60 -2.92
CA GLN A 79 -7.20 0.88 -3.65
C GLN A 79 -7.27 0.10 -4.96
N LYS A 80 -6.18 0.07 -5.72
CA LYS A 80 -6.11 -0.68 -7.00
C LYS A 80 -6.26 -2.18 -6.78
N GLU A 81 -5.57 -2.72 -5.77
CA GLU A 81 -5.67 -4.13 -5.42
C GLU A 81 -7.09 -4.47 -4.97
N ALA A 82 -7.66 -3.72 -4.03
CA ALA A 82 -9.03 -3.92 -3.55
C ALA A 82 -10.07 -3.81 -4.68
N ALA A 83 -9.90 -2.85 -5.60
CA ALA A 83 -10.76 -2.72 -6.78
C ALA A 83 -10.73 -3.97 -7.66
N SER A 84 -9.56 -4.59 -7.85
CA SER A 84 -9.41 -5.80 -8.66
C SER A 84 -10.18 -7.00 -8.10
N HIS A 85 -10.41 -7.02 -6.78
CA HIS A 85 -11.23 -8.03 -6.07
C HIS A 85 -12.70 -7.60 -5.90
N GLY A 86 -13.09 -6.47 -6.49
CA GLY A 86 -14.47 -6.00 -6.53
C GLY A 86 -14.92 -5.13 -5.36
N ALA A 87 -13.97 -4.63 -4.55
CA ALA A 87 -14.23 -3.66 -3.49
C ALA A 87 -14.51 -2.27 -4.07
N ASN A 88 -15.40 -1.53 -3.41
CA ASN A 88 -15.64 -0.12 -3.70
C ASN A 88 -15.25 0.81 -2.53
N ALA A 89 -14.86 0.22 -1.39
CA ALA A 89 -14.25 0.95 -0.28
C ALA A 89 -13.21 0.10 0.47
N ILE A 90 -12.29 0.77 1.16
CA ILE A 90 -11.40 0.19 2.15
C ILE A 90 -11.57 0.93 3.48
N VAL A 91 -11.59 0.20 4.60
CA VAL A 91 -11.68 0.75 5.96
C VAL A 91 -10.33 0.54 6.64
N ILE A 92 -9.63 1.61 7.01
CA ILE A 92 -8.28 1.52 7.59
C ILE A 92 -8.37 0.96 9.02
N GLU A 93 -7.55 -0.06 9.31
CA GLU A 93 -7.41 -0.61 10.65
C GLU A 93 -6.24 0.05 11.37
N GLU A 94 -6.54 1.05 12.21
CA GLU A 94 -5.54 1.84 12.94
C GLU A 94 -4.62 0.96 13.81
N LYS A 95 -5.12 -0.16 14.34
CA LYS A 95 -4.37 -1.09 15.20
C LYS A 95 -3.20 -1.78 14.49
N PHE A 96 -3.30 -1.97 13.18
CA PHE A 96 -2.32 -2.66 12.36
C PHE A 96 -1.54 -1.71 11.45
N THR A 97 -1.75 -0.42 11.64
CA THR A 97 -1.14 0.63 10.84
C THR A 97 -0.06 1.30 11.66
N THR A 98 1.18 1.30 11.16
CA THR A 98 2.26 2.11 11.76
C THR A 98 1.84 3.56 11.74
N GLN A 99 2.06 4.31 12.85
CA GLN A 99 1.49 5.64 13.10
C GLN A 99 1.38 6.48 11.81
N LEU A 100 0.14 6.62 11.32
CA LEU A 100 -0.14 7.54 10.24
C LEU A 100 0.03 8.95 10.82
N ASP A 101 1.17 9.59 10.55
CA ASP A 101 1.40 10.99 10.90
C ASP A 101 0.22 11.83 10.41
N THR A 102 -0.62 12.30 11.34
CA THR A 102 -1.80 13.10 11.01
C THR A 102 -1.74 14.45 11.70
N PRO A 103 -2.10 15.50 10.94
CA PRO A 103 -3.52 15.90 11.00
C PRO A 103 -4.38 15.56 9.77
N GLN A 104 -3.82 15.40 8.56
CA GLN A 104 -4.58 15.01 7.35
C GLN A 104 -3.68 14.43 6.22
N TYR A 105 -2.94 13.34 6.49
CA TYR A 105 -1.95 12.73 5.57
C TYR A 105 -0.67 13.56 5.41
N SER A 106 0.29 13.39 6.30
CA SER A 106 1.64 13.92 6.07
C SER A 106 2.26 13.28 4.81
N VAL A 107 2.28 14.04 3.72
CA VAL A 107 2.99 13.75 2.46
C VAL A 107 4.53 13.89 2.59
N GLY A 108 5.05 13.86 3.82
CA GLY A 108 6.45 14.11 4.15
C GLY A 108 7.27 12.84 4.40
N VAL A 109 8.60 12.98 4.31
CA VAL A 109 9.59 11.93 4.57
C VAL A 109 9.60 11.58 6.07
N ASN A 110 9.54 10.29 6.39
CA ASN A 110 9.59 9.79 7.77
C ASN A 110 10.95 10.18 8.41
N GLN A 111 10.94 10.87 9.55
CA GLN A 111 12.17 11.30 10.24
C GLN A 111 12.80 10.20 11.12
N GLN A 112 12.06 9.13 11.42
CA GLN A 112 12.51 8.02 12.27
C GLN A 112 13.05 6.80 11.49
N ASN A 113 13.04 6.82 10.16
CA ASN A 113 13.35 5.66 9.29
C ASN A 113 12.46 4.43 9.55
N ASP A 114 11.28 4.62 10.16
CA ASP A 114 10.36 3.51 10.42
C ASP A 114 9.73 3.02 9.11
N VAL A 115 9.63 1.69 8.99
CA VAL A 115 8.93 1.02 7.89
C VAL A 115 7.46 1.43 7.93
N ARG A 116 6.89 1.74 6.77
CA ARG A 116 5.49 2.14 6.65
C ARG A 116 4.65 0.92 6.32
N SER A 117 3.68 0.61 7.16
CA SER A 117 2.72 -0.48 6.95
C SER A 117 1.31 0.00 7.26
N VAL A 118 0.37 -0.28 6.35
CA VAL A 118 -1.06 0.00 6.50
C VAL A 118 -1.84 -1.26 6.18
N THR A 119 -2.80 -1.58 7.04
CA THR A 119 -3.78 -2.65 6.81
C THR A 119 -5.18 -2.03 6.79
N ALA A 120 -6.00 -2.50 5.86
CA ALA A 120 -7.40 -2.10 5.74
C ALA A 120 -8.27 -3.31 5.37
N VAL A 121 -9.55 -3.22 5.70
CA VAL A 121 -10.56 -4.18 5.26
C VAL A 121 -11.22 -3.65 3.99
N ALA A 122 -11.15 -4.43 2.91
CA ALA A 122 -11.80 -4.16 1.65
C ALA A 122 -13.26 -4.61 1.71
N ILE A 123 -14.17 -3.68 1.42
CA ILE A 123 -15.60 -3.89 1.50
C ILE A 123 -16.30 -3.49 0.20
N ARG A 124 -17.48 -4.10 -0.01
CA ARG A 124 -18.45 -3.68 -1.02
C ARG A 124 -19.67 -3.08 -0.33
N VAL A 125 -19.77 -1.76 -0.30
CA VAL A 125 -20.97 -1.10 0.20
C VAL A 125 -22.06 -1.16 -0.88
N LYS A 126 -23.27 -1.54 -0.49
CA LYS A 126 -24.43 -1.71 -1.38
C LYS A 126 -25.05 -0.38 -1.81
N ASN A 127 -24.91 0.67 -1.00
CA ASN A 127 -25.47 2.02 -1.21
C ASN A 127 -24.42 3.12 -1.00
N LEU A 128 -23.48 3.28 -1.94
CA LEU A 128 -22.37 4.24 -1.83
C LEU A 128 -22.51 5.51 -2.68
#